data_AF-E1KMH0-F1
#
_entry.id   AF-E1KMH0-F1
#
_cell.length_a   1.000
_cell.length_b   1.000
_cell.length_c   1.000
_cell.angle_alpha   90.00
_cell.angle_beta   90.00
_cell.angle_gamma   90.00
#
_symmetry.space_group_name_H-M   'P 1'
#
loop_
_entity.id
_entity.type
_entity.pdbx_description
1 polymer ?
#
loop_
_entity_poly.entity_id
_entity_poly.type
_entity_poly.pdbx_seq_one_letter_code
_entity_poly.pdbx_strand_id
1 'polypeptide(L)' 'MNQISHLHGTFTRTSAKQDHLPIYNLRGVKVGTGWKALQRLPKGIYIIGGKKVTR' A
#
# COMPACT_ATOMS: atom_id res chain seq x y z
N MET A 1 -23.36 -20.46 3.80
CA MET A 1 -23.04 -20.78 2.39
C MET A 1 -22.90 -19.47 1.60
N ASN A 2 -22.45 -19.52 0.33
CA ASN A 2 -22.18 -18.35 -0.54
C ASN A 2 -23.49 -17.84 -1.20
N GLN A 3 -23.62 -16.71 -1.93
CA GLN A 3 -22.65 -15.75 -2.48
C GLN A 3 -22.80 -14.33 -1.84
N ILE A 4 -22.26 -13.15 -2.22
CA ILE A 4 -21.78 -12.49 -3.49
C ILE A 4 -22.88 -12.33 -4.58
N SER A 5 -22.97 -11.28 -5.43
CA SER A 5 -22.15 -10.08 -5.70
C SER A 5 -23.01 -8.86 -6.08
N HIS A 6 -22.50 -7.64 -5.89
CA HIS A 6 -22.50 -6.50 -6.84
C HIS A 6 -22.18 -5.16 -6.14
N LEU A 7 -20.97 -4.63 -6.31
CA LEU A 7 -20.69 -3.20 -6.13
C LEU A 7 -19.61 -2.74 -7.11
N HIS A 8 -19.84 -1.56 -7.70
CA HIS A 8 -18.89 -0.86 -8.57
C HIS A 8 -17.61 -0.46 -7.79
N GLY A 9 -16.53 -0.18 -8.52
CA GLY A 9 -15.23 0.18 -7.94
C GLY A 9 -15.30 1.34 -6.96
N THR A 10 -15.05 1.06 -5.68
CA THR A 10 -15.11 2.04 -4.58
C THR A 10 -13.77 2.09 -3.84
N PHE A 11 -13.15 3.27 -3.84
CA PHE A 11 -11.73 3.48 -3.49
C PHE A 11 -11.42 3.43 -1.98
N THR A 12 -12.30 2.83 -1.17
CA THR A 12 -12.38 3.05 0.28
C THR A 12 -12.02 1.83 1.14
N ARG A 13 -12.15 0.59 0.62
CA ARG A 13 -11.88 -0.64 1.41
C ARG A 13 -10.40 -1.08 1.43
N THR A 14 -9.54 -0.44 0.64
CA THR A 14 -8.09 -0.76 0.55
C THR A 14 -7.24 -0.01 1.58
N SER A 15 -7.55 1.27 1.85
CA SER A 15 -6.69 2.19 2.61
C SER A 15 -6.30 1.63 3.99
N ALA A 16 -7.27 1.18 4.80
CA ALA A 16 -7.03 0.64 6.13
C ALA A 16 -6.12 -0.61 6.14
N LYS A 17 -6.17 -1.47 5.11
CA LYS A 17 -5.24 -2.60 4.99
C LYS A 17 -3.84 -2.16 4.53
N GLN A 18 -3.77 -1.11 3.71
CA GLN A 18 -2.51 -0.57 3.22
C GLN A 18 -1.73 0.18 4.30
N ASP A 19 -2.40 0.79 5.29
CA ASP A 19 -1.75 1.43 6.44
C ASP A 19 -0.97 0.44 7.35
N HIS A 20 -1.16 -0.87 7.18
CA HIS A 20 -0.36 -1.92 7.83
C HIS A 20 0.67 -2.60 6.91
N LEU A 21 0.75 -2.24 5.62
CA LEU A 21 1.70 -2.86 4.71
C LEU A 21 3.13 -2.31 4.92
N PRO A 22 4.16 -3.17 4.98
CA PRO A 22 5.54 -2.74 5.00
C PRO A 22 5.91 -2.04 3.68
N ILE A 23 6.74 -1.00 3.79
CA ILE A 23 7.33 -0.27 2.67
C ILE A 23 8.79 -0.70 2.56
N TYR A 24 9.21 -1.12 1.36
CA TYR A 24 10.59 -1.42 1.05
C TYR A 24 11.15 -0.44 0.01
N ASN A 25 12.45 -0.18 0.06
CA ASN A 25 13.15 0.45 -1.06
C ASN A 25 13.51 -0.59 -2.14
N LEU A 26 14.07 -0.15 -3.27
CA LEU A 26 14.47 -1.03 -4.38
C LEU A 26 15.60 -2.03 -4.04
N ARG A 27 16.24 -1.90 -2.86
CA ARG A 27 17.23 -2.85 -2.33
C ARG A 27 16.61 -3.90 -1.38
N GLY A 28 15.29 -3.94 -1.25
CA GLY A 28 14.57 -4.84 -0.34
C GLY A 28 14.66 -4.47 1.14
N VAL A 29 15.23 -3.30 1.49
CA VAL A 29 15.32 -2.84 2.89
C VAL A 29 14.00 -2.23 3.30
N LYS A 30 13.44 -2.65 4.45
CA LYS A 30 12.23 -2.06 5.02
C LYS A 30 12.52 -0.63 5.50
N VAL A 31 11.78 0.34 4.99
CA VAL A 31 11.93 1.78 5.28
C VAL A 31 10.71 2.38 5.98
N GLY A 32 9.61 1.65 6.10
CA GLY A 32 8.40 2.12 6.78
C GLY A 32 7.29 1.09 6.84
N THR A 33 6.13 1.52 7.34
CA THR A 33 4.86 0.76 7.32
C THR A 33 3.72 1.77 7.14
N GLY A 34 2.83 1.54 6.17
CA GLY A 34 1.63 2.35 5.94
C GLY A 34 1.80 3.66 5.18
N TRP A 35 0.69 4.20 4.63
CA TRP A 35 0.70 5.39 3.79
C TRP A 35 1.22 6.63 4.52
N LYS A 36 0.97 6.73 5.83
CA LYS A 36 1.51 7.82 6.68
C LYS A 36 3.03 7.81 6.80
N ALA A 37 3.67 6.63 6.69
CA ALA A 37 5.13 6.54 6.62
C ALA A 37 5.64 6.92 5.22
N LEU A 38 4.97 6.45 4.15
CA LEU A 38 5.34 6.81 2.77
C LEU A 38 5.40 8.33 2.57
N GLN A 39 4.41 9.06 3.10
CA GLN A 39 4.35 10.53 3.04
C GLN A 39 5.58 11.23 3.68
N ARG A 40 6.38 10.54 4.51
CA ARG A 40 7.58 11.11 5.18
C ARG A 40 8.92 10.71 4.55
N LEU A 41 8.94 9.77 3.61
CA LEU A 41 10.17 9.35 2.92
C LEU A 41 10.64 10.42 1.90
N PRO A 42 11.86 10.31 1.32
CA PRO A 42 12.23 11.08 0.14
C PRO A 42 11.31 10.81 -1.06
N LYS A 43 11.37 11.65 -2.10
CA LYS A 43 10.76 11.33 -3.40
C LYS A 43 11.45 10.10 -4.02
N GLY A 44 10.70 9.21 -4.64
CA GLY A 44 11.26 8.00 -5.27
C GLY A 44 10.25 6.86 -5.46
N ILE A 45 10.78 5.68 -5.81
CA ILE A 45 9.99 4.46 -6.02
C ILE A 45 10.20 3.50 -4.85
N TYR A 46 9.09 3.04 -4.30
CA TYR A 46 9.01 2.12 -3.17
C TYR A 46 8.20 0.88 -3.53
N ILE A 47 8.33 -0.20 -2.76
CA ILE A 47 7.55 -1.43 -2.91
C ILE A 47 6.61 -1.57 -1.71
N ILE A 48 5.31 -1.67 -1.96
CA ILE A 48 4.26 -1.83 -0.95
C ILE A 48 3.34 -2.97 -1.38
N GLY A 49 3.25 -4.04 -0.58
CA GLY A 49 2.44 -5.21 -0.91
C GLY A 49 2.80 -5.84 -2.28
N GLY A 50 4.10 -5.86 -2.63
CA GLY A 50 4.60 -6.35 -3.92
C GLY A 50 4.45 -5.40 -5.11
N LYS A 51 3.74 -4.26 -4.96
CA LYS A 51 3.55 -3.27 -6.03
C LYS A 51 4.54 -2.12 -5.91
N LYS A 52 5.06 -1.64 -7.05
CA LYS A 52 5.83 -0.39 -7.12
C LYS A 52 4.88 0.80 -6.93
N VAL A 53 5.31 1.78 -6.13
CA VAL A 53 4.56 2.99 -5.77
C VAL A 53 5.52 4.19 -5.79
N THR A 54 5.11 5.29 -6.41
CA THR A 54 5.89 6.55 -6.47
C THR A 54 5.46 7.50 -5.34
N ARG A 55 6.41 8.29 -4.82
CA ARG A 55 6.20 9.36 -3.82
C ARG A 55 7.16 10.54 -4.07
#